data_AF-A0A7S0BA78-F1
#
_entry.id   AF-A0A7S0BA78-F1
#
_cell.length_a   1.000
_cell.length_b   1.000
_cell.length_c   1.000
_cell.angle_alpha   90.00
_cell.angle_beta   90.00
_cell.angle_gamma   90.00
#
_symmetry.space_group_name_H-M   'P 1'
#
loop_
_entity.id
_entity.type
_entity.pdbx_description
1 polymer ?
#
loop_
_entity_poly.entity_id
_entity_poly.type
_entity_poly.pdbx_seq_one_letter_code
_entity_poly.pdbx_strand_id
1 'polypeptide(L)'
;PPEAFWEPEELLRCWARSKGRDQQPVLGGVLGPLSLVLIAVSFCWCSQGHADQDLFHLRRIAVLLTAFARFRQQKGSPWKDIAVFWDFSSVYQNPHMPLEVALFSLALYSMQLVYGHDLIFVWKLLAMPPCPQVLDEERRFEAEVHGARRRLAWLYRDRGWPSFESATADARVAVLGSRMEFGDEELTLKNYADTFRFRSRGAAIHPERFERLLAAKTFTHASDAGTVTELYGQTFDVVKRSKTQNFQRTAWTEERMAEYFEALAEMQDLEEFVLESSALGDAGVHRFAEQLAAKRRLHRLVLHEVGLTDAGLGPLLASLPAGLTTLELRNNSIELEAVPEGTRLPPNLAALALQANGIGDGGAAWLAGLLPASLAKLLLDRNVVGDPGAQALASALSALPAFENLTLRRNPGITEVGQ
;
A
#
# COMPACT_ATOMS: atom_id res chain seq x y z
N PRO A 1 12.26 -9.50 29.70
CA PRO A 1 13.50 -9.59 30.50
C PRO A 1 14.45 -8.48 30.04
N PRO A 2 15.43 -8.02 30.84
CA PRO A 2 16.26 -6.85 30.50
C PRO A 2 16.96 -6.97 29.14
N GLU A 3 17.42 -8.17 28.78
CA GLU A 3 18.07 -8.48 27.51
C GLU A 3 17.17 -8.37 26.28
N ALA A 4 15.85 -8.23 26.47
CA ALA A 4 14.90 -8.00 25.37
C ALA A 4 14.78 -6.52 25.00
N PHE A 5 15.27 -5.60 25.83
CA PHE A 5 15.26 -4.17 25.56
C PHE A 5 16.54 -3.75 24.86
N TRP A 6 16.40 -2.91 23.85
CA TRP A 6 17.52 -2.41 23.07
C TRP A 6 17.77 -0.96 23.45
N GLU A 7 19.05 -0.63 23.65
CA GLU A 7 19.45 0.77 23.72
C GLU A 7 19.36 1.42 22.33
N PRO A 8 18.98 2.70 22.22
CA PRO A 8 18.91 3.39 20.92
C PRO A 8 20.19 3.27 20.10
N GLU A 9 21.37 3.33 20.72
CA GLU A 9 22.67 3.20 20.04
C GLU A 9 22.92 1.78 19.53
N GLU A 10 22.39 0.76 20.20
CA GLU A 10 22.44 -0.62 19.70
C GLU A 10 21.56 -0.77 18.46
N LEU A 11 20.32 -0.26 18.53
CA LEU A 11 19.40 -0.27 17.40
C LEU A 11 20.00 0.42 16.18
N LEU A 12 20.55 1.62 16.35
CA LEU A 12 21.16 2.40 15.27
C LEU A 12 22.38 1.69 14.67
N ARG A 13 23.20 1.01 15.48
CA ARG A 13 24.32 0.19 14.97
C ARG A 13 23.84 -1.00 14.16
N CYS A 14 22.82 -1.71 14.63
CA CYS A 14 22.19 -2.81 13.88
C CYS A 14 21.58 -2.32 12.57
N TRP A 15 20.89 -1.18 12.59
CA TRP A 15 20.33 -0.53 11.41
C TRP A 15 21.38 -0.13 10.39
N ALA A 16 22.47 0.51 10.84
CA ALA A 16 23.59 0.90 9.98
C ALA A 16 24.26 -0.30 9.30
N ARG A 17 24.36 -1.44 9.98
CA ARG A 17 24.87 -2.71 9.41
C ARG A 17 23.89 -3.37 8.43
N SER A 18 22.59 -3.16 8.62
CA SER A 18 21.52 -3.68 7.77
C SER A 18 21.41 -2.96 6.43
N LYS A 19 21.78 -1.67 6.37
CA LYS A 19 21.91 -0.93 5.11
C LYS A 19 23.13 -1.43 4.31
N GLY A 20 22.93 -2.44 3.48
CA GLY A 20 23.82 -2.68 2.35
C GLY A 20 23.92 -1.38 1.53
N ARG A 21 25.14 -0.90 1.30
CA ARG A 21 25.39 0.21 0.36
C ARG A 21 24.72 -0.15 -0.98
N ASP A 22 23.84 0.71 -1.47
CA ASP A 22 23.30 0.70 -2.85
C ASP A 22 22.19 -0.31 -3.24
N GLN A 23 21.30 -0.72 -2.33
CA GLN A 23 20.03 -1.32 -2.76
C GLN A 23 18.85 -0.45 -2.35
N GLN A 24 18.36 0.36 -3.29
CA GLN A 24 17.03 0.96 -3.16
C GLN A 24 16.02 -0.17 -2.95
N PRO A 25 15.07 -0.05 -2.00
CA PRO A 25 13.98 -1.00 -1.89
C PRO A 25 13.27 -1.06 -3.24
N VAL A 26 13.23 -2.24 -3.85
CA VAL A 26 12.48 -2.44 -5.08
C VAL A 26 11.00 -2.27 -4.75
N LEU A 27 10.40 -1.19 -5.24
CA LEU A 27 8.95 -0.95 -5.19
C LEU A 27 8.22 -2.19 -5.72
N GLY A 28 7.27 -2.73 -4.95
CA GLY A 28 6.53 -3.95 -5.29
C GLY A 28 7.26 -5.28 -5.07
N GLY A 29 8.51 -5.27 -4.57
CA GLY A 29 9.25 -6.46 -4.17
C GLY A 29 9.09 -6.81 -2.68
N VAL A 30 9.40 -8.06 -2.30
CA VAL A 30 9.68 -8.39 -0.90
C VAL A 30 10.91 -7.58 -0.51
N LEU A 31 10.84 -6.78 0.58
CA LEU A 31 12.01 -6.05 1.11
C LEU A 31 13.24 -6.95 1.02
N GLY A 32 14.32 -6.41 0.42
CA GLY A 32 15.59 -7.10 0.19
C GLY A 32 16.17 -7.71 1.47
N PRO A 33 17.39 -8.25 1.44
CA PRO A 33 17.96 -8.93 2.61
C PRO A 33 18.38 -7.93 3.70
N LEU A 34 17.42 -7.21 4.28
CA LEU A 34 17.60 -6.47 5.51
C LEU A 34 17.97 -7.47 6.59
N SER A 35 19.08 -7.23 7.27
CA SER A 35 19.49 -8.06 8.41
C SER A 35 18.68 -7.76 9.67
N LEU A 36 18.15 -6.53 9.76
CA LEU A 36 17.26 -6.04 10.81
C LEU A 36 15.91 -5.65 10.20
N VAL A 37 14.82 -6.12 10.81
CA VAL A 37 13.46 -5.59 10.57
C VAL A 37 13.02 -4.73 11.75
N LEU A 38 12.29 -3.65 11.45
CA LEU A 38 11.61 -2.83 12.44
C LEU A 38 10.10 -3.02 12.32
N ILE A 39 9.44 -3.26 13.45
CA ILE A 39 7.98 -3.44 13.52
C ILE A 39 7.42 -2.45 14.53
N ALA A 40 6.53 -1.55 14.11
CA ALA A 40 5.73 -0.71 14.98
C ALA A 40 4.37 -1.36 15.23
N VAL A 41 3.94 -1.40 16.49
CA VAL A 41 2.67 -2.00 16.90
C VAL A 41 1.68 -0.90 17.27
N SER A 42 0.62 -0.78 16.48
CA SER A 42 -0.55 0.02 16.83
C SER A 42 -1.57 -0.87 17.55
N PHE A 43 -1.96 -0.48 18.75
CA PHE A 43 -2.87 -1.26 19.59
C PHE A 43 -3.62 -0.34 20.55
N CYS A 44 -4.51 -0.93 21.34
CA CYS A 44 -5.31 -0.24 22.33
C CYS A 44 -5.00 -0.76 23.73
N TRP A 45 -4.89 0.16 24.69
CA TRP A 45 -4.75 -0.19 26.10
C TRP A 45 -5.94 -1.03 26.58
N CYS A 46 -5.66 -2.17 27.21
CA CYS A 46 -6.63 -3.10 27.77
C CYS A 46 -7.14 -2.70 29.16
N SER A 47 -6.47 -1.77 29.83
CA SER A 47 -6.90 -1.25 31.14
C SER A 47 -6.41 0.19 31.31
N GLN A 48 -6.88 0.87 32.35
CA GLN A 48 -6.41 2.23 32.66
C GLN A 48 -4.99 2.25 33.25
N GLY A 49 -4.63 1.25 34.07
CA GLY A 49 -3.36 1.22 34.79
C GLY A 49 -2.20 0.58 34.02
N HIS A 50 -2.50 -0.19 32.98
CA HIS A 50 -1.50 -0.91 32.20
C HIS A 50 -2.01 -1.21 30.79
N ALA A 51 -1.14 -1.03 29.79
CA ALA A 51 -1.51 -1.16 28.38
C ALA A 51 -1.93 -2.59 28.00
N ASP A 52 -1.33 -3.61 28.63
CA ASP A 52 -1.60 -5.02 28.34
C ASP A 52 -1.43 -5.94 29.57
N GLN A 53 -2.25 -5.72 30.62
CA GLN A 53 -2.05 -6.34 31.94
C GLN A 53 -2.08 -7.88 31.91
N ASP A 54 -3.00 -8.46 31.14
CA ASP A 54 -3.19 -9.91 31.03
C ASP A 54 -2.38 -10.55 29.90
N LEU A 55 -1.42 -9.78 29.34
CA LEU A 55 -0.56 -10.19 28.22
C LEU A 55 -1.35 -10.58 26.96
N PHE A 56 -2.52 -9.96 26.76
CA PHE A 56 -3.39 -10.23 25.63
C PHE A 56 -2.67 -9.89 24.31
N HIS A 57 -2.13 -8.68 24.17
CA HIS A 57 -1.40 -8.26 22.97
C HIS A 57 -0.05 -8.95 22.87
N LEU A 58 0.70 -9.11 23.97
CA LEU A 58 2.00 -9.78 23.98
C LEU A 58 1.92 -11.21 23.43
N ARG A 59 0.89 -11.98 23.82
CA ARG A 59 0.69 -13.36 23.29
C ARG A 59 0.50 -13.36 21.77
N ARG A 60 -0.25 -12.39 21.24
CA ARG A 60 -0.52 -12.27 19.80
C ARG A 60 0.73 -11.85 19.04
N ILE A 61 1.45 -10.85 19.54
CA ILE A 61 2.74 -10.41 19.00
C ILE A 61 3.72 -11.59 18.96
N ALA A 62 3.80 -12.40 20.01
CA ALA A 62 4.68 -13.57 20.03
C ALA A 62 4.33 -14.61 18.95
N VAL A 63 3.04 -14.88 18.72
CA VAL A 63 2.59 -15.77 17.63
C VAL A 63 2.97 -15.19 16.26
N LEU A 64 2.71 -13.90 16.04
CA LEU A 64 3.03 -13.20 14.80
C LEU A 64 4.54 -13.19 14.52
N LEU A 65 5.35 -12.82 15.52
CA LEU A 65 6.82 -12.83 15.43
C LEU A 65 7.36 -14.22 15.10
N THR A 66 6.82 -15.26 15.75
CA THR A 66 7.23 -16.65 15.50
C THR A 66 6.91 -17.08 14.07
N ALA A 67 5.69 -16.80 13.60
CA ALA A 67 5.30 -17.08 12.21
C ALA A 67 6.20 -16.33 11.23
N PHE A 68 6.47 -15.05 11.51
CA PHE A 68 7.25 -14.16 10.66
C PHE A 68 8.71 -14.58 10.52
N ALA A 69 9.37 -14.91 11.64
CA ALA A 69 10.73 -15.40 11.66
C ALA A 69 10.87 -16.73 10.91
N ARG A 70 9.94 -17.68 11.13
CA ARG A 70 9.93 -18.99 10.45
C ARG A 70 9.82 -18.86 8.94
N PHE A 71 8.99 -17.94 8.45
CA PHE A 71 8.83 -17.73 7.01
C PHE A 71 10.10 -17.23 6.34
N ARG A 72 10.81 -16.28 6.95
CA ARG A 72 12.09 -15.78 6.44
C ARG A 72 13.17 -16.87 6.46
N GLN A 73 13.19 -17.69 7.51
CA GLN A 73 14.06 -18.87 7.57
C GLN A 73 13.77 -19.85 6.42
N GLN A 74 12.50 -20.17 6.16
CA GLN A 74 12.10 -21.05 5.05
C GLN A 74 12.44 -20.47 3.66
N LYS A 75 12.45 -19.14 3.52
CA LYS A 75 12.86 -18.45 2.29
C LYS A 75 14.39 -18.34 2.12
N GLY A 76 15.18 -18.98 2.98
CA GLY A 76 16.65 -18.99 2.89
C GLY A 76 17.29 -17.63 3.16
N SER A 77 16.56 -16.70 3.76
CA SER A 77 17.02 -15.34 4.10
C SER A 77 16.53 -14.95 5.49
N PRO A 78 16.95 -15.67 6.55
CA PRO A 78 16.54 -15.34 7.91
C PRO A 78 17.04 -13.94 8.28
N TRP A 79 16.20 -13.21 9.00
CA TRP A 79 16.64 -11.98 9.65
C TRP A 79 17.55 -12.33 10.82
N LYS A 80 18.57 -11.50 11.02
CA LYS A 80 19.47 -11.64 12.16
C LYS A 80 18.80 -11.07 13.40
N ASP A 81 18.15 -9.92 13.23
CA ASP A 81 17.55 -9.18 14.32
C ASP A 81 16.13 -8.71 13.98
N ILE A 82 15.26 -8.68 14.99
CA ILE A 82 13.90 -8.15 14.92
C ILE A 82 13.73 -7.16 16.08
N ALA A 83 13.46 -5.90 15.77
CA ALA A 83 13.13 -4.89 16.76
C ALA A 83 11.65 -4.53 16.68
N VAL A 84 11.00 -4.47 17.84
CA VAL A 84 9.59 -4.12 17.98
C VAL A 84 9.48 -2.79 18.71
N PHE A 85 9.03 -1.77 18.00
CA PHE A 85 8.55 -0.54 18.59
C PHE A 85 7.13 -0.76 19.12
N TRP A 86 7.04 -0.89 20.43
CA TRP A 86 5.81 -0.93 21.19
C TRP A 86 5.80 0.31 22.07
N ASP A 87 5.02 1.33 21.70
CA ASP A 87 5.08 2.69 22.29
C ASP A 87 5.16 2.71 23.83
N PHE A 88 4.32 1.91 24.51
CA PHE A 88 4.27 1.76 25.97
C PHE A 88 5.60 1.27 26.56
N SER A 89 6.29 0.37 25.84
CA SER A 89 7.57 -0.21 26.27
C SER A 89 8.78 0.54 25.71
N SER A 90 8.58 1.37 24.68
CA SER A 90 9.67 2.00 23.90
C SER A 90 9.81 3.50 24.18
N VAL A 91 8.81 4.09 24.85
CA VAL A 91 8.82 5.49 25.29
C VAL A 91 8.65 5.50 26.80
N TYR A 92 9.34 6.43 27.47
CA TYR A 92 9.20 6.62 28.92
C TYR A 92 7.72 6.71 29.32
N GLN A 93 7.35 6.06 30.43
CA GLN A 93 6.01 6.11 31.02
C GLN A 93 6.05 6.83 32.37
N ASN A 94 4.92 7.39 32.80
CA ASN A 94 4.84 8.08 34.09
C ASN A 94 5.13 7.14 35.27
N PRO A 95 5.71 7.62 36.38
CA PRO A 95 6.17 9.00 36.63
C PRO A 95 7.56 9.28 36.04
N HIS A 96 7.76 10.51 35.54
CA HIS A 96 8.96 10.92 34.81
C HIS A 96 9.92 11.80 35.63
N MET A 97 11.22 11.61 35.46
CA MET A 97 12.22 12.65 35.70
C MET A 97 12.12 13.77 34.64
N PRO A 98 12.59 15.01 34.89
CA PRO A 98 12.45 16.11 33.92
C PRO A 98 12.98 15.81 32.51
N LEU A 99 14.09 15.07 32.41
CA LEU A 99 14.63 14.62 31.12
C LEU A 99 13.69 13.63 30.40
N GLU A 100 13.09 12.70 31.14
CA GLU A 100 12.17 11.71 30.59
C GLU A 100 10.89 12.38 30.09
N VAL A 101 10.40 13.45 30.75
CA VAL A 101 9.29 14.27 30.23
C VAL A 101 9.66 14.88 28.88
N ALA A 102 10.84 15.48 28.76
CA ALA A 102 11.29 16.10 27.52
C ALA A 102 11.41 15.08 26.38
N LEU A 103 11.95 13.88 26.68
CA LEU A 103 12.08 12.79 25.73
C LEU A 103 10.72 12.19 25.34
N PHE A 104 9.80 12.04 26.30
CA PHE A 104 8.43 11.60 26.02
C PHE A 104 7.72 12.58 25.09
N SER A 105 7.78 13.89 25.37
CA SER A 105 7.21 14.91 24.50
C SER A 105 7.82 14.86 23.10
N LEU A 106 9.14 14.77 22.99
CA LEU A 106 9.81 14.67 21.69
C LEU A 106 9.37 13.44 20.91
N ALA A 107 9.24 12.29 21.58
CA ALA A 107 8.74 11.06 20.97
C ALA A 107 7.30 11.25 20.48
N LEU A 108 6.42 11.82 21.30
CA LEU A 108 5.01 12.04 20.97
C LEU A 108 4.85 12.90 19.70
N TYR A 109 5.63 13.98 19.58
CA TYR A 109 5.62 14.86 18.39
C TYR A 109 6.41 14.32 17.19
N SER A 110 6.96 13.11 17.31
CA SER A 110 7.73 12.42 16.26
C SER A 110 7.14 11.06 15.88
N MET A 111 5.97 10.68 16.42
CA MET A 111 5.35 9.36 16.16
C MET A 111 5.06 9.10 14.69
N GLN A 112 4.75 10.15 13.92
CA GLN A 112 4.57 10.10 12.47
C GLN A 112 5.80 9.54 11.75
N LEU A 113 7.00 9.77 12.28
CA LEU A 113 8.24 9.23 11.71
C LEU A 113 8.37 7.72 11.89
N VAL A 114 7.76 7.15 12.93
CA VAL A 114 7.80 5.70 13.17
C VAL A 114 6.75 5.00 12.32
N TYR A 115 5.49 5.44 12.40
CA TYR A 115 4.40 4.79 11.68
C TYR A 115 4.40 5.11 10.16
N GLY A 116 4.99 6.23 9.76
CA GLY A 116 5.03 6.69 8.37
C GLY A 116 6.25 6.26 7.56
N HIS A 117 7.26 5.64 8.18
CA HIS A 117 8.49 5.29 7.48
C HIS A 117 8.35 4.02 6.62
N ASP A 118 8.77 4.07 5.36
CA ASP A 118 8.56 2.98 4.38
C ASP A 118 9.19 1.64 4.77
N LEU A 119 10.31 1.69 5.50
CA LEU A 119 11.03 0.50 5.96
C LEU A 119 10.56 -0.07 7.30
N ILE A 120 9.58 0.57 7.96
CA ILE A 120 9.00 0.08 9.21
C ILE A 120 7.74 -0.71 8.88
N PHE A 121 7.62 -1.93 9.41
CA PHE A 121 6.41 -2.71 9.33
C PHE A 121 5.43 -2.19 10.38
N VAL A 122 4.18 -1.96 10.01
CA VAL A 122 3.15 -1.54 10.96
C VAL A 122 2.15 -2.67 11.14
N TRP A 123 2.01 -3.12 12.37
CA TRP A 123 1.05 -4.13 12.80
C TRP A 123 -0.06 -3.47 13.60
N LYS A 124 -1.27 -3.45 13.04
CA LYS A 124 -2.47 -2.93 13.69
C LYS A 124 -3.20 -4.08 14.37
N LEU A 125 -3.17 -4.14 15.70
CA LEU A 125 -3.82 -5.17 16.49
C LEU A 125 -5.26 -4.71 16.78
N LEU A 126 -6.19 -5.12 15.92
CA LEU A 126 -7.58 -4.67 15.95
C LEU A 126 -8.41 -5.37 17.04
N ALA A 127 -8.06 -6.61 17.38
CA ALA A 127 -8.75 -7.36 18.42
C ALA A 127 -8.51 -6.76 19.80
N MET A 128 -9.56 -6.85 20.62
CA MET A 128 -9.56 -6.44 22.01
C MET A 128 -10.05 -7.60 22.88
N PRO A 129 -9.56 -7.73 24.13
CA PRO A 129 -10.15 -8.69 25.06
C PRO A 129 -11.62 -8.33 25.33
N PRO A 130 -12.41 -9.26 25.89
CA PRO A 130 -13.77 -8.97 26.34
C PRO A 130 -13.79 -7.70 27.19
N CYS A 131 -14.73 -6.80 26.91
CA CYS A 131 -14.81 -5.56 27.67
C CYS A 131 -15.15 -5.89 29.14
N PRO A 132 -14.36 -5.40 30.11
CA PRO A 132 -14.65 -5.63 31.52
C PRO A 132 -15.84 -4.79 32.01
N GLN A 133 -16.36 -3.89 31.18
CA GLN A 133 -17.43 -2.96 31.50
C GLN A 133 -18.60 -3.09 30.52
N VAL A 134 -19.79 -2.70 30.98
CA VAL A 134 -20.98 -2.64 30.12
C VAL A 134 -20.85 -1.44 29.21
N LEU A 135 -21.02 -1.68 27.90
CA LEU A 135 -21.00 -0.62 26.90
C LEU A 135 -22.40 -0.04 26.70
N ASP A 136 -22.46 1.27 26.44
CA ASP A 136 -23.66 1.98 26.02
C ASP A 136 -24.00 1.74 24.52
N GLU A 137 -25.07 2.37 24.03
CA GLU A 137 -25.58 2.21 22.66
C GLU A 137 -24.53 2.60 21.59
N GLU A 138 -23.70 3.60 21.88
CA GLU A 138 -22.58 4.02 21.04
C GLU A 138 -21.27 3.26 21.33
N ARG A 139 -21.35 2.14 22.05
CA ARG A 139 -20.25 1.21 22.36
C ARG A 139 -19.13 1.83 23.21
N ARG A 140 -19.50 2.73 24.11
CA ARG A 140 -18.60 3.43 25.03
C ARG A 140 -18.90 3.07 26.49
N PHE A 141 -17.99 3.41 27.39
CA PHE A 141 -18.15 3.19 28.84
C PHE A 141 -17.65 4.40 29.63
N GLU A 142 -18.15 4.59 30.85
CA GLU A 142 -17.68 5.65 31.75
C GLU A 142 -16.53 5.16 32.64
N ALA A 143 -15.45 5.93 32.71
CA ALA A 143 -14.34 5.68 33.62
C ALA A 143 -13.80 7.00 34.18
N GLU A 144 -13.20 6.93 35.37
CA GLU A 144 -12.53 8.08 35.97
C GLU A 144 -11.07 8.11 35.53
N VAL A 145 -10.68 9.09 34.72
CA VAL A 145 -9.31 9.26 34.22
C VAL A 145 -8.76 10.57 34.75
N HIS A 146 -7.63 10.50 35.48
CA HIS A 146 -7.00 11.66 36.13
C HIS A 146 -7.96 12.51 36.97
N GLY A 147 -8.85 11.87 37.73
CA GLY A 147 -9.81 12.54 38.62
C GLY A 147 -11.04 13.13 37.92
N ALA A 148 -11.23 12.85 36.63
CA ALA A 148 -12.41 13.30 35.88
C ALA A 148 -13.16 12.11 35.26
N ARG A 149 -14.49 12.11 35.37
CA ARG A 149 -15.32 11.15 34.65
C ARG A 149 -15.26 11.43 33.15
N ARG A 150 -15.00 10.39 32.37
CA ARG A 150 -14.81 10.41 30.93
C ARG A 150 -15.58 9.26 30.30
N ARG A 151 -16.08 9.49 29.09
CA ARG A 151 -16.71 8.46 28.27
C ARG A 151 -15.67 7.94 27.28
N LEU A 152 -15.24 6.70 27.45
CA LEU A 152 -14.14 6.06 26.72
C LEU A 152 -14.64 5.04 25.69
N ALA A 153 -13.84 4.77 24.67
CA ALA A 153 -14.12 3.73 23.68
C ALA A 153 -13.29 2.48 23.95
N TRP A 154 -13.91 1.30 23.84
CA TRP A 154 -13.21 0.03 24.02
C TRP A 154 -12.49 -0.42 22.76
N LEU A 155 -13.18 -0.40 21.62
CA LEU A 155 -12.71 -0.99 20.36
C LEU A 155 -11.64 -0.14 19.67
N TYR A 156 -10.73 -0.81 18.96
CA TYR A 156 -9.61 -0.18 18.24
C TYR A 156 -10.05 0.95 17.31
N ARG A 157 -11.05 0.68 16.46
CA ARG A 157 -11.53 1.61 15.43
C ARG A 157 -12.14 2.90 15.99
N ASP A 158 -12.46 2.94 17.28
CA ASP A 158 -13.16 4.04 17.93
C ASP A 158 -12.20 4.93 18.73
N ARG A 159 -10.88 4.60 18.77
CA ARG A 159 -9.86 5.37 19.49
C ARG A 159 -9.08 6.32 18.58
N GLY A 160 -8.73 7.48 19.13
CA GLY A 160 -8.05 8.56 18.41
C GLY A 160 -6.63 8.21 17.94
N TRP A 161 -5.71 7.90 18.87
CA TRP A 161 -4.32 7.56 18.53
C TRP A 161 -4.19 6.39 17.53
N PRO A 162 -4.85 5.24 17.73
CA PRO A 162 -4.83 4.15 16.74
C PRO A 162 -5.36 4.54 15.36
N SER A 163 -6.30 5.49 15.29
CA SER A 163 -6.78 6.02 14.00
C SER A 163 -5.66 6.78 13.27
N PHE A 164 -4.81 7.51 13.99
CA PHE A 164 -3.64 8.18 13.41
C PHE A 164 -2.52 7.24 13.02
N GLU A 165 -2.19 6.28 13.87
CA GLU A 165 -1.16 5.29 13.57
C GLU A 165 -1.55 4.50 12.32
N SER A 166 -2.83 4.12 12.23
CA SER A 166 -3.41 3.50 11.04
C SER A 166 -3.33 4.42 9.82
N ALA A 167 -3.86 5.64 9.90
CA ALA A 167 -3.92 6.56 8.76
C ALA A 167 -2.52 6.94 8.26
N THR A 168 -1.57 7.16 9.16
CA THR A 168 -0.17 7.46 8.84
C THR A 168 0.49 6.28 8.14
N ALA A 169 0.30 5.06 8.67
CA ALA A 169 0.80 3.85 8.03
C ALA A 169 0.14 3.59 6.67
N ASP A 170 -1.11 3.98 6.49
CA ASP A 170 -1.86 3.78 5.25
C ASP A 170 -1.57 4.81 4.16
N ALA A 171 -1.11 6.00 4.54
CA ALA A 171 -0.82 7.08 3.62
C ALA A 171 0.48 6.90 2.82
N ARG A 172 1.44 6.14 3.35
CA ARG A 172 2.73 5.89 2.68
C ARG A 172 2.63 4.87 1.54
N VAL A 173 3.63 4.89 0.66
CA VAL A 173 3.73 3.94 -0.46
C VAL A 173 3.90 2.52 0.09
N ALA A 174 2.98 1.64 -0.26
CA ALA A 174 2.94 0.30 0.30
C ALA A 174 4.12 -0.54 -0.19
N VAL A 175 4.98 -0.97 0.74
CA VAL A 175 5.87 -2.11 0.49
C VAL A 175 5.12 -3.40 0.84
N LEU A 176 5.29 -4.45 0.05
CA LEU A 176 4.51 -5.69 0.19
C LEU A 176 4.60 -6.28 1.61
N GLY A 177 3.47 -6.33 2.31
CA GLY A 177 3.37 -6.89 3.66
C GLY A 177 3.89 -5.98 4.78
N SER A 178 4.26 -4.72 4.46
CA SER A 178 4.71 -3.74 5.46
C SER A 178 3.57 -3.14 6.29
N ARG A 179 2.31 -3.38 5.92
CA ARG A 179 1.12 -2.86 6.62
C ARG A 179 0.14 -4.00 6.82
N MET A 180 -0.18 -4.29 8.09
CA MET A 180 -0.96 -5.48 8.47
C MET A 180 -1.99 -5.13 9.53
N GLU A 181 -3.14 -5.79 9.49
CA GLU A 181 -4.31 -5.64 10.34
C GLU A 181 -4.73 -7.00 10.88
N PHE A 182 -4.60 -7.20 12.19
CA PHE A 182 -4.82 -8.48 12.84
C PHE A 182 -6.10 -8.44 13.69
N GLY A 183 -7.04 -9.32 13.33
CA GLY A 183 -8.34 -9.54 13.99
C GLY A 183 -8.20 -10.55 15.12
N ASP A 184 -9.05 -11.59 15.17
CA ASP A 184 -8.89 -12.73 16.10
C ASP A 184 -8.27 -14.00 15.52
N GLU A 185 -8.13 -14.02 14.21
CA GLU A 185 -7.73 -15.20 13.47
C GLU A 185 -6.22 -15.49 13.52
N GLU A 186 -5.38 -14.53 13.92
CA GLU A 186 -3.93 -14.68 13.92
C GLU A 186 -3.42 -15.76 14.88
N LEU A 187 -4.19 -16.07 15.93
CA LEU A 187 -3.85 -17.15 16.86
C LEU A 187 -3.91 -18.53 16.21
N THR A 188 -4.56 -18.64 15.04
CA THR A 188 -4.65 -19.88 14.25
C THR A 188 -3.57 -19.99 13.16
N LEU A 189 -2.68 -18.99 13.05
CA LEU A 189 -1.66 -18.94 12.02
C LEU A 189 -0.73 -20.16 12.08
N LYS A 190 -0.61 -20.84 10.94
CA LYS A 190 0.36 -21.94 10.78
C LYS A 190 1.68 -21.44 10.23
N ASN A 191 1.65 -20.43 9.34
CA ASN A 191 2.83 -19.82 8.75
C ASN A 191 2.59 -18.34 8.39
N TYR A 192 3.65 -17.56 8.15
CA TYR A 192 3.50 -16.14 7.82
C TYR A 192 2.85 -15.88 6.46
N ALA A 193 2.96 -16.77 5.47
CA ALA A 193 2.33 -16.51 4.17
C ALA A 193 0.80 -16.38 4.32
N ASP A 194 0.21 -17.07 5.32
CA ASP A 194 -1.20 -16.91 5.66
C ASP A 194 -1.52 -15.48 6.12
N THR A 195 -0.54 -14.72 6.64
CA THR A 195 -0.75 -13.32 7.06
C THR A 195 -1.01 -12.38 5.89
N PHE A 196 -0.67 -12.75 4.66
CA PHE A 196 -0.97 -11.90 3.50
C PHE A 196 -2.47 -11.62 3.30
N ARG A 197 -3.36 -12.37 3.97
CA ARG A 197 -4.80 -12.10 4.06
C ARG A 197 -5.14 -10.93 5.00
N PHE A 198 -4.30 -10.69 5.99
CA PHE A 198 -4.35 -9.62 6.99
C PHE A 198 -3.64 -8.35 6.53
N ARG A 199 -3.30 -8.20 5.25
CA ARG A 199 -2.71 -6.95 4.77
C ARG A 199 -3.69 -5.80 4.96
N SER A 200 -3.18 -4.69 5.48
CA SER A 200 -3.93 -3.45 5.50
C SER A 200 -4.15 -2.95 4.08
N ARG A 201 -5.36 -2.48 3.83
CA ARG A 201 -5.85 -2.04 2.52
C ARG A 201 -6.18 -0.54 2.51
N GLY A 202 -5.58 0.22 3.44
CA GLY A 202 -5.76 1.66 3.52
C GLY A 202 -4.94 2.42 2.47
N ALA A 203 -5.35 3.66 2.26
CA ALA A 203 -4.70 4.65 1.42
C ALA A 203 -4.66 6.00 2.15
N ALA A 204 -3.98 6.99 1.58
CA ALA A 204 -3.97 8.35 2.13
C ALA A 204 -5.39 8.95 2.18
N ILE A 205 -5.65 9.75 3.20
CA ILE A 205 -6.90 10.48 3.40
C ILE A 205 -6.54 11.97 3.44
N HIS A 206 -7.39 12.83 2.88
CA HIS A 206 -7.17 14.26 2.95
C HIS A 206 -7.21 14.76 4.43
N PRO A 207 -6.35 15.69 4.87
CA PRO A 207 -6.31 16.15 6.26
C PRO A 207 -7.65 16.63 6.81
N GLU A 208 -8.44 17.37 6.03
CA GLU A 208 -9.78 17.83 6.47
C GLU A 208 -10.76 16.67 6.66
N ARG A 209 -10.63 15.61 5.86
CA ARG A 209 -11.44 14.41 6.04
C ARG A 209 -10.96 13.59 7.24
N PHE A 210 -9.66 13.51 7.46
CA PHE A 210 -9.09 12.89 8.65
C PHE A 210 -9.55 13.59 9.92
N GLU A 211 -9.58 14.93 9.95
CA GLU A 211 -10.12 15.71 11.07
C GLU A 211 -11.60 15.41 11.34
N ARG A 212 -12.43 15.34 10.29
CA ARG A 212 -13.84 14.91 10.40
C ARG A 212 -13.97 13.49 10.96
N LEU A 213 -13.09 12.57 10.56
CA LEU A 213 -13.07 11.21 11.09
C LEU A 213 -12.69 11.19 12.57
N LEU A 214 -11.72 12.01 12.99
CA LEU A 214 -11.29 12.14 14.38
C LEU A 214 -12.38 12.69 15.30
N ALA A 215 -13.27 13.54 14.80
CA ALA A 215 -14.40 14.06 15.58
C ALA A 215 -15.34 12.95 16.10
N ALA A 216 -15.39 11.80 15.42
CA ALA A 216 -16.14 10.63 15.87
C ALA A 216 -15.36 9.72 16.84
N LYS A 217 -14.05 9.95 17.03
CA LYS A 217 -13.18 9.11 17.84
C LYS A 217 -13.12 9.58 19.29
N THR A 218 -12.75 8.66 20.16
CA THR A 218 -12.60 8.92 21.58
C THR A 218 -11.12 9.01 21.94
N PHE A 219 -10.77 10.06 22.68
CA PHE A 219 -9.45 10.30 23.23
C PHE A 219 -9.49 10.25 24.75
N THR A 220 -8.44 9.70 25.37
CA THR A 220 -8.25 9.78 26.82
C THR A 220 -8.04 11.23 27.26
N HIS A 221 -7.26 11.99 26.48
CA HIS A 221 -7.05 13.41 26.65
C HIS A 221 -7.58 14.17 25.43
N ALA A 222 -8.58 15.03 25.63
CA ALA A 222 -9.20 15.78 24.53
C ALA A 222 -8.21 16.66 23.73
N SER A 223 -7.13 17.12 24.38
CA SER A 223 -6.04 17.87 23.74
C SER A 223 -5.27 17.06 22.68
N ASP A 224 -5.31 15.73 22.75
CA ASP A 224 -4.57 14.87 21.83
C ASP A 224 -5.15 14.92 20.42
N ALA A 225 -6.44 15.25 20.28
CA ALA A 225 -7.08 15.36 18.97
C ALA A 225 -6.38 16.39 18.07
N GLY A 226 -6.05 17.57 18.62
CA GLY A 226 -5.32 18.60 17.89
C GLY A 226 -3.90 18.17 17.51
N THR A 227 -3.20 17.52 18.44
CA THR A 227 -1.85 16.98 18.21
C THR A 227 -1.87 15.97 17.08
N VAL A 228 -2.80 15.01 17.13
CA VAL A 228 -2.91 13.95 16.14
C VAL A 228 -3.29 14.50 14.75
N THR A 229 -4.18 15.49 14.68
CA THR A 229 -4.49 16.20 13.43
C THR A 229 -3.25 16.86 12.85
N GLU A 230 -2.45 17.56 13.67
CA GLU A 230 -1.22 18.22 13.24
C GLU A 230 -0.19 17.21 12.71
N LEU A 231 0.05 16.12 13.45
CA LEU A 231 1.00 15.07 13.04
C LEU A 231 0.58 14.41 11.73
N TYR A 232 -0.73 14.15 11.53
CA TYR A 232 -1.21 13.61 10.26
C TYR A 232 -1.08 14.62 9.12
N GLY A 233 -1.33 15.91 9.37
CA GLY A 233 -1.10 16.97 8.39
C GLY A 233 0.36 16.99 7.91
N GLN A 234 1.30 16.88 8.83
CA GLN A 234 2.73 16.77 8.50
C GLN A 234 3.05 15.52 7.67
N THR A 235 2.46 14.37 8.01
CA THR A 235 2.55 13.15 7.18
C THR A 235 2.03 13.40 5.77
N PHE A 236 0.85 14.01 5.65
CA PHE A 236 0.22 14.26 4.37
C PHE A 236 1.01 15.24 3.51
N ASP A 237 1.65 16.25 4.12
CA ASP A 237 2.53 17.19 3.41
C ASP A 237 3.72 16.52 2.72
N VAL A 238 4.21 15.41 3.29
CA VAL A 238 5.23 14.56 2.68
C VAL A 238 4.61 13.67 1.60
N VAL A 239 3.51 13.00 1.93
CA VAL A 239 2.83 12.04 1.04
C VAL A 239 2.33 12.70 -0.25
N LYS A 240 1.81 13.93 -0.17
CA LYS A 240 1.30 14.65 -1.35
C LYS A 240 2.38 15.02 -2.37
N ARG A 241 3.64 15.03 -1.95
CA ARG A 241 4.82 15.22 -2.81
C ARG A 241 5.41 13.90 -3.31
N SER A 242 4.78 12.76 -3.00
CA SER A 242 5.22 11.47 -3.49
C SER A 242 5.09 11.40 -5.01
N LYS A 243 6.16 10.89 -5.63
CA LYS A 243 6.22 10.64 -7.07
C LYS A 243 5.55 9.33 -7.47
N THR A 244 5.32 8.44 -6.51
CA THR A 244 4.78 7.11 -6.77
C THR A 244 3.63 6.81 -5.83
N GLN A 245 2.57 6.22 -6.36
CA GLN A 245 1.51 5.58 -5.56
C GLN A 245 1.40 4.13 -6.01
N ASN A 246 1.39 3.21 -5.04
CA ASN A 246 1.43 1.77 -5.33
C ASN A 246 0.47 1.00 -4.44
N PHE A 247 -0.52 0.39 -5.09
CA PHE A 247 -1.58 -0.38 -4.46
C PHE A 247 -1.63 -1.79 -5.03
N GLN A 248 -1.09 -2.73 -4.27
CA GLN A 248 -1.14 -4.15 -4.61
C GLN A 248 -2.21 -4.83 -3.78
N ARG A 249 -3.12 -5.55 -4.43
CA ARG A 249 -4.16 -6.38 -3.78
C ARG A 249 -5.01 -5.57 -2.79
N THR A 250 -5.29 -4.32 -3.15
CA THR A 250 -6.11 -3.41 -2.35
C THR A 250 -7.57 -3.55 -2.78
N ALA A 251 -8.46 -3.76 -1.81
CA ALA A 251 -9.88 -3.82 -2.09
C ALA A 251 -10.44 -2.41 -2.11
N TRP A 252 -10.72 -1.90 -3.30
CA TRP A 252 -11.32 -0.59 -3.49
C TRP A 252 -12.83 -0.69 -3.41
N THR A 253 -13.40 -0.06 -2.39
CA THR A 253 -14.84 0.19 -2.30
C THR A 253 -15.13 1.59 -2.81
N GLU A 254 -16.38 1.85 -3.19
CA GLU A 254 -16.85 3.17 -3.59
C GLU A 254 -16.49 4.27 -2.57
N GLU A 255 -16.77 3.99 -1.30
CA GLU A 255 -16.44 4.88 -0.18
C GLU A 255 -14.94 5.18 -0.09
N ARG A 256 -14.10 4.17 -0.28
CA ARG A 256 -12.64 4.28 -0.18
C ARG A 256 -12.02 4.99 -1.38
N MET A 257 -12.58 4.79 -2.57
CA MET A 257 -12.20 5.59 -3.73
C MET A 257 -12.52 7.06 -3.48
N ALA A 258 -13.72 7.37 -2.97
CA ALA A 258 -14.07 8.74 -2.63
C ALA A 258 -13.11 9.34 -1.58
N GLU A 259 -12.75 8.59 -0.54
CA GLU A 259 -11.73 8.97 0.46
C GLU A 259 -10.40 9.32 -0.18
N TYR A 260 -9.92 8.41 -1.01
CA TYR A 260 -8.62 8.55 -1.62
C TYR A 260 -8.59 9.63 -2.69
N PHE A 261 -9.68 9.89 -3.41
CA PHE A 261 -9.70 10.90 -4.47
C PHE A 261 -9.51 12.32 -3.95
N GLU A 262 -10.04 12.64 -2.76
CA GLU A 262 -9.74 13.90 -2.08
C GLU A 262 -8.24 14.06 -1.81
N ALA A 263 -7.57 12.99 -1.35
CA ALA A 263 -6.13 12.98 -1.14
C ALA A 263 -5.34 13.03 -2.45
N LEU A 264 -5.74 12.20 -3.43
CA LEU A 264 -5.11 12.09 -4.74
C LEU A 264 -5.14 13.42 -5.48
N ALA A 265 -6.21 14.22 -5.34
CA ALA A 265 -6.31 15.55 -5.94
C ALA A 265 -5.10 16.45 -5.60
N GLU A 266 -4.59 16.40 -4.37
CA GLU A 266 -3.43 17.19 -3.92
C GLU A 266 -2.08 16.65 -4.43
N MET A 267 -2.02 15.41 -4.92
CA MET A 267 -0.77 14.77 -5.37
C MET A 267 -0.36 15.21 -6.78
N GLN A 268 0.14 16.43 -6.94
CA GLN A 268 0.46 17.01 -8.25
C GLN A 268 1.83 16.57 -8.82
N ASP A 269 2.70 16.07 -7.95
CA ASP A 269 4.04 15.58 -8.32
C ASP A 269 4.06 14.10 -8.74
N LEU A 270 2.89 13.48 -8.84
CA LEU A 270 2.75 12.06 -9.17
C LEU A 270 3.29 11.77 -10.58
N GLU A 271 4.28 10.88 -10.64
CA GLU A 271 4.98 10.43 -11.84
C GLU A 271 4.60 8.99 -12.22
N GLU A 272 4.29 8.16 -11.22
CA GLU A 272 3.96 6.75 -11.38
C GLU A 272 2.76 6.34 -10.52
N PHE A 273 1.80 5.65 -11.14
CA PHE A 273 0.63 5.11 -10.45
C PHE A 273 0.46 3.61 -10.75
N VAL A 274 0.37 2.81 -9.68
CA VAL A 274 0.33 1.36 -9.75
C VAL A 274 -0.90 0.82 -9.02
N LEU A 275 -1.73 0.08 -9.75
CA LEU A 275 -2.81 -0.75 -9.23
C LEU A 275 -2.59 -2.19 -9.71
N GLU A 276 -2.48 -3.12 -8.76
CA GLU A 276 -2.33 -4.54 -9.08
C GLU A 276 -3.35 -5.40 -8.33
N SER A 277 -3.90 -6.42 -8.99
CA SER A 277 -4.76 -7.46 -8.40
C SER A 277 -5.89 -6.88 -7.54
N SER A 278 -6.57 -5.85 -8.06
CA SER A 278 -7.55 -5.05 -7.32
C SER A 278 -9.00 -5.30 -7.73
N ALA A 279 -9.24 -6.06 -8.81
CA ALA A 279 -10.58 -6.44 -9.30
C ALA A 279 -11.60 -5.27 -9.36
N LEU A 280 -11.17 -4.14 -9.90
CA LEU A 280 -11.97 -2.92 -10.04
C LEU A 280 -13.08 -3.03 -11.09
N GLY A 281 -12.82 -3.79 -12.15
CA GLY A 281 -13.62 -3.77 -13.37
C GLY A 281 -13.49 -2.45 -14.13
N ASP A 282 -14.12 -2.38 -15.30
CA ASP A 282 -14.05 -1.23 -16.21
C ASP A 282 -14.49 0.08 -15.54
N ALA A 283 -15.59 0.06 -14.78
CA ALA A 283 -16.13 1.24 -14.12
C ALA A 283 -15.18 1.80 -13.04
N GLY A 284 -14.57 0.94 -12.23
CA GLY A 284 -13.61 1.35 -11.21
C GLY A 284 -12.34 1.93 -11.85
N VAL A 285 -11.81 1.28 -12.90
CA VAL A 285 -10.64 1.77 -13.64
C VAL A 285 -10.92 3.14 -14.26
N HIS A 286 -12.08 3.33 -14.87
CA HIS A 286 -12.44 4.61 -15.48
C HIS A 286 -12.43 5.75 -14.46
N ARG A 287 -12.97 5.54 -13.25
CA ARG A 287 -12.97 6.56 -12.19
C ARG A 287 -11.57 6.94 -11.73
N PHE A 288 -10.66 5.98 -11.61
CA PHE A 288 -9.25 6.30 -11.36
C PHE A 288 -8.65 7.10 -12.52
N ALA A 289 -8.94 6.71 -13.76
CA ALA A 289 -8.42 7.40 -14.94
C ALA A 289 -8.86 8.87 -14.99
N GLU A 290 -10.10 9.19 -14.62
CA GLU A 290 -10.60 10.58 -14.51
C GLU A 290 -9.77 11.41 -13.53
N GLN A 291 -9.42 10.85 -12.37
CA GLN A 291 -8.57 11.54 -11.38
C GLN A 291 -7.12 11.70 -11.86
N LEU A 292 -6.62 10.70 -12.60
CA LEU A 292 -5.26 10.69 -13.15
C LEU A 292 -5.11 11.64 -14.34
N ALA A 293 -6.20 12.01 -15.03
CA ALA A 293 -6.20 12.96 -16.14
C ALA A 293 -5.57 14.32 -15.78
N ALA A 294 -5.75 14.76 -14.52
CA ALA A 294 -5.19 16.02 -14.02
C ALA A 294 -3.68 15.94 -13.71
N LYS A 295 -3.07 14.74 -13.73
CA LYS A 295 -1.70 14.49 -13.28
C LYS A 295 -0.70 14.71 -14.40
N ARG A 296 -0.28 15.98 -14.56
CA ARG A 296 0.60 16.41 -15.67
C ARG A 296 1.98 15.76 -15.70
N ARG A 297 2.47 15.27 -14.54
CA ARG A 297 3.78 14.61 -14.43
C ARG A 297 3.70 13.08 -14.56
N LEU A 298 2.48 12.51 -14.63
CA LEU A 298 2.28 11.08 -14.70
C LEU A 298 2.77 10.56 -16.06
N HIS A 299 3.83 9.77 -16.03
CA HIS A 299 4.46 9.18 -17.22
C HIS A 299 4.36 7.65 -17.23
N ARG A 300 4.13 7.02 -16.06
CA ARG A 300 3.96 5.57 -15.95
C ARG A 300 2.66 5.19 -15.23
N LEU A 301 1.85 4.37 -15.90
CA LEU A 301 0.61 3.80 -15.36
C LEU A 301 0.64 2.27 -15.45
N VAL A 302 0.43 1.61 -14.31
CA VAL A 302 0.37 0.15 -14.21
C VAL A 302 -1.00 -0.25 -13.66
N LEU A 303 -1.74 -1.04 -14.43
CA LEU A 303 -3.05 -1.57 -14.09
C LEU A 303 -3.07 -3.09 -14.34
N HIS A 304 -2.43 -3.85 -13.46
CA HIS A 304 -2.34 -5.31 -13.59
C HIS A 304 -3.50 -6.02 -12.90
N GLU A 305 -4.16 -6.97 -13.57
CA GLU A 305 -5.22 -7.78 -12.93
C GLU A 305 -6.28 -6.91 -12.22
N VAL A 306 -6.72 -5.86 -12.90
CA VAL A 306 -7.75 -4.94 -12.41
C VAL A 306 -9.13 -5.29 -12.96
N GLY A 307 -9.22 -6.27 -13.86
CA GLY A 307 -10.48 -6.69 -14.48
C GLY A 307 -10.91 -5.78 -15.63
N LEU A 308 -9.96 -5.14 -16.31
CA LEU A 308 -10.23 -4.30 -17.48
C LEU A 308 -10.58 -5.18 -18.69
N THR A 309 -11.56 -4.77 -19.48
CA THR A 309 -11.96 -5.42 -20.74
C THR A 309 -11.81 -4.48 -21.93
N ASP A 310 -12.05 -4.97 -23.14
CA ASP A 310 -12.09 -4.15 -24.36
C ASP A 310 -13.05 -2.94 -24.23
N ALA A 311 -14.18 -3.10 -23.54
CA ALA A 311 -15.16 -2.04 -23.34
C ALA A 311 -14.62 -0.90 -22.44
N GLY A 312 -13.79 -1.25 -21.45
CA GLY A 312 -13.15 -0.28 -20.56
C GLY A 312 -11.92 0.41 -21.15
N LEU A 313 -11.32 -0.16 -22.20
CA LEU A 313 -10.08 0.36 -22.80
C LEU A 313 -10.27 1.76 -23.41
N GLY A 314 -11.35 1.99 -24.16
CA GLY A 314 -11.64 3.28 -24.78
C GLY A 314 -11.75 4.43 -23.75
N PRO A 315 -12.66 4.33 -22.75
CA PRO A 315 -12.79 5.32 -21.68
C PRO A 315 -11.52 5.54 -20.86
N LEU A 316 -10.75 4.48 -20.61
CA LEU A 316 -9.44 4.58 -19.97
C LEU A 316 -8.52 5.48 -20.80
N LEU A 317 -8.25 5.10 -22.05
CA LEU A 317 -7.28 5.80 -22.91
C LEU A 317 -7.68 7.25 -23.19
N ALA A 318 -8.98 7.55 -23.30
CA ALA A 318 -9.50 8.91 -23.45
C ALA A 318 -9.21 9.82 -22.25
N SER A 319 -9.02 9.24 -21.06
CA SER A 319 -8.79 9.98 -19.80
C SER A 319 -7.30 10.10 -19.44
N LEU A 320 -6.41 9.37 -20.13
CA LEU A 320 -4.98 9.38 -19.78
C LEU A 320 -4.30 10.70 -20.17
N PRO A 321 -3.35 11.19 -19.34
CA PRO A 321 -2.61 12.38 -19.67
C PRO A 321 -1.75 12.18 -20.93
N ALA A 322 -1.68 13.21 -21.79
CA ALA A 322 -0.91 13.15 -23.03
C ALA A 322 0.60 12.91 -22.83
N GLY A 323 1.11 13.20 -21.63
CA GLY A 323 2.51 12.95 -21.24
C GLY A 323 2.83 11.50 -20.87
N LEU A 324 1.85 10.58 -20.91
CA LEU A 324 2.07 9.18 -20.54
C LEU A 324 3.00 8.49 -21.54
N THR A 325 4.10 7.92 -21.04
CA THR A 325 5.12 7.22 -21.84
C THR A 325 5.11 5.71 -21.62
N THR A 326 4.52 5.23 -20.52
CA THR A 326 4.49 3.80 -20.19
C THR A 326 3.11 3.40 -19.67
N LEU A 327 2.52 2.39 -20.31
CA LEU A 327 1.24 1.81 -19.94
C LEU A 327 1.37 0.29 -19.84
N GLU A 328 1.06 -0.25 -18.67
CA GLU A 328 1.11 -1.69 -18.42
C GLU A 328 -0.26 -2.21 -17.98
N LEU A 329 -0.81 -3.13 -18.77
CA LEU A 329 -2.17 -3.67 -18.66
C LEU A 329 -2.16 -5.20 -18.58
N ARG A 330 -1.09 -5.80 -18.06
CA ARG A 330 -0.93 -7.25 -17.96
C ARG A 330 -2.05 -7.92 -17.15
N ASN A 331 -2.38 -9.17 -17.50
CA ASN A 331 -3.35 -10.02 -16.80
C ASN A 331 -4.76 -9.38 -16.69
N ASN A 332 -5.23 -8.70 -17.73
CA ASN A 332 -6.62 -8.27 -17.85
C ASN A 332 -7.34 -9.13 -18.91
N SER A 333 -8.52 -8.71 -19.37
CA SER A 333 -9.33 -9.40 -20.39
C SER A 333 -9.48 -8.52 -21.63
N ILE A 334 -8.35 -8.04 -22.15
CA ILE A 334 -8.25 -7.09 -23.27
C ILE A 334 -7.86 -7.86 -24.54
N GLU A 335 -8.82 -8.46 -25.21
CA GLU A 335 -8.62 -9.27 -26.42
C GLU A 335 -8.32 -8.41 -27.65
N LEU A 336 -8.72 -7.14 -27.62
CA LEU A 336 -8.65 -6.16 -28.70
C LEU A 336 -9.54 -6.47 -29.92
N GLU A 337 -10.65 -7.17 -29.70
CA GLU A 337 -11.61 -7.51 -30.76
C GLU A 337 -12.87 -6.64 -30.74
N ALA A 338 -13.25 -6.15 -29.56
CA ALA A 338 -14.46 -5.36 -29.34
C ALA A 338 -14.15 -3.94 -28.83
N VAL A 339 -12.98 -3.40 -29.20
CA VAL A 339 -12.57 -2.06 -28.75
C VAL A 339 -13.45 -0.98 -29.39
N PRO A 340 -13.97 -0.01 -28.62
CA PRO A 340 -14.79 1.08 -29.16
C PRO A 340 -14.12 1.83 -30.31
N GLU A 341 -14.89 2.17 -31.34
CA GLU A 341 -14.41 2.96 -32.47
C GLU A 341 -13.81 4.30 -32.02
N GLY A 342 -12.73 4.72 -32.69
CA GLY A 342 -12.03 5.97 -32.36
C GLY A 342 -11.10 5.90 -31.16
N THR A 343 -10.96 4.73 -30.51
CA THR A 343 -9.95 4.50 -29.47
C THR A 343 -8.54 4.72 -30.01
N ARG A 344 -7.72 5.49 -29.27
CA ARG A 344 -6.33 5.81 -29.65
C ARG A 344 -5.40 5.62 -28.47
N LEU A 345 -4.20 5.12 -28.74
CA LEU A 345 -3.12 5.09 -27.77
C LEU A 345 -2.56 6.51 -27.52
N PRO A 346 -2.01 6.80 -26.32
CA PRO A 346 -1.38 8.08 -26.05
C PRO A 346 -0.25 8.35 -27.06
N PRO A 347 -0.15 9.58 -27.62
CA PRO A 347 0.77 9.87 -28.72
C PRO A 347 2.25 9.76 -28.34
N ASN A 348 2.57 9.90 -27.06
CA ASN A 348 3.93 9.82 -26.52
C ASN A 348 4.24 8.45 -25.89
N LEU A 349 3.38 7.43 -26.10
CA LEU A 349 3.56 6.12 -25.49
C LEU A 349 4.78 5.41 -26.08
N ALA A 350 5.83 5.27 -25.26
CA ALA A 350 7.07 4.59 -25.63
C ALA A 350 7.09 3.10 -25.25
N ALA A 351 6.31 2.69 -24.24
CA ALA A 351 6.23 1.30 -23.81
C ALA A 351 4.78 0.87 -23.52
N LEU A 352 4.37 -0.24 -24.14
CA LEU A 352 3.07 -0.87 -23.94
C LEU A 352 3.25 -2.34 -23.53
N ALA A 353 2.66 -2.70 -22.39
CA ALA A 353 2.69 -4.07 -21.88
C ALA A 353 1.28 -4.65 -21.79
N LEU A 354 1.03 -5.72 -22.56
CA LEU A 354 -0.27 -6.37 -22.74
C LEU A 354 -0.18 -7.89 -22.54
N GLN A 355 0.77 -8.36 -21.74
CA GLN A 355 0.96 -9.79 -21.52
C GLN A 355 -0.27 -10.42 -20.86
N ALA A 356 -0.60 -11.66 -21.26
CA ALA A 356 -1.69 -12.44 -20.66
C ALA A 356 -3.05 -11.72 -20.67
N ASN A 357 -3.47 -11.22 -21.82
CA ASN A 357 -4.78 -10.62 -22.05
C ASN A 357 -5.69 -11.43 -22.98
N GLY A 358 -5.20 -12.52 -23.56
CA GLY A 358 -5.98 -13.33 -24.51
C GLY A 358 -5.99 -12.76 -25.93
N ILE A 359 -5.05 -11.87 -26.28
CA ILE A 359 -4.98 -11.25 -27.60
C ILE A 359 -4.72 -12.32 -28.68
N GLY A 360 -5.62 -12.41 -29.66
CA GLY A 360 -5.49 -13.26 -30.85
C GLY A 360 -4.99 -12.49 -32.08
N ASP A 361 -5.07 -13.11 -33.26
CA ASP A 361 -4.64 -12.51 -34.53
C ASP A 361 -5.42 -11.24 -34.88
N GLY A 362 -6.74 -11.23 -34.64
CA GLY A 362 -7.59 -10.06 -34.87
C GLY A 362 -7.17 -8.87 -34.01
N GLY A 363 -6.99 -9.10 -32.71
CA GLY A 363 -6.49 -8.10 -31.77
C GLY A 363 -5.08 -7.60 -32.09
N ALA A 364 -4.18 -8.49 -32.52
CA ALA A 364 -2.83 -8.12 -32.97
C ALA A 364 -2.87 -7.22 -34.23
N ALA A 365 -3.72 -7.55 -35.20
CA ALA A 365 -3.92 -6.73 -36.40
C ALA A 365 -4.55 -5.36 -36.08
N TRP A 366 -5.51 -5.32 -35.16
CA TRP A 366 -6.09 -4.06 -34.65
C TRP A 366 -5.01 -3.20 -34.00
N LEU A 367 -4.21 -3.80 -33.12
CA LEU A 367 -3.13 -3.11 -32.40
C LEU A 367 -2.09 -2.54 -33.38
N ALA A 368 -1.71 -3.32 -34.41
CA ALA A 368 -0.79 -2.89 -35.46
C ALA A 368 -1.25 -1.60 -36.18
N GLY A 369 -2.56 -1.38 -36.29
CA GLY A 369 -3.14 -0.18 -36.91
C GLY A 369 -3.11 1.08 -36.04
N LEU A 370 -2.77 0.98 -34.74
CA LEU A 370 -2.91 2.07 -33.76
C LEU A 370 -1.63 2.41 -33.00
N LEU A 371 -0.51 1.75 -33.33
CA LEU A 371 0.77 1.99 -32.68
C LEU A 371 1.26 3.43 -32.93
N PRO A 372 1.58 4.22 -31.90
CA PRO A 372 2.13 5.55 -32.08
C PRO A 372 3.59 5.49 -32.56
N ALA A 373 4.03 6.50 -33.30
CA ALA A 373 5.40 6.61 -33.82
C ALA A 373 6.49 6.64 -32.73
N SER A 374 6.10 6.97 -31.49
CA SER A 374 6.96 7.03 -30.31
C SER A 374 7.22 5.66 -29.67
N LEU A 375 6.49 4.61 -30.08
CA LEU A 375 6.57 3.30 -29.42
C LEU A 375 7.93 2.64 -29.65
N ALA A 376 8.61 2.34 -28.55
CA ALA A 376 9.90 1.65 -28.53
C ALA A 376 9.79 0.18 -28.08
N LYS A 377 8.80 -0.14 -27.23
CA LYS A 377 8.66 -1.45 -26.59
C LYS A 377 7.21 -1.94 -26.62
N LEU A 378 7.00 -3.15 -27.12
CA LEU A 378 5.71 -3.83 -27.11
C LEU A 378 5.86 -5.24 -26.51
N LEU A 379 5.16 -5.50 -25.41
CA LEU A 379 5.23 -6.77 -24.69
C LEU A 379 3.90 -7.52 -24.78
N LEU A 380 3.88 -8.64 -25.50
CA LEU A 380 2.70 -9.45 -25.80
C LEU A 380 2.88 -10.92 -25.40
N ASP A 381 3.78 -11.21 -24.45
CA ASP A 381 3.99 -12.57 -23.96
C ASP A 381 2.70 -13.19 -23.39
N ARG A 382 2.56 -14.51 -23.51
CA ARG A 382 1.43 -15.28 -22.95
C ARG A 382 0.05 -14.85 -23.48
N ASN A 383 -0.04 -14.50 -24.75
CA ASN A 383 -1.32 -14.30 -25.44
C ASN A 383 -1.62 -15.51 -26.35
N VAL A 384 -2.55 -15.36 -27.29
CA VAL A 384 -2.91 -16.38 -28.29
C VAL A 384 -2.67 -15.89 -29.72
N VAL A 385 -1.66 -15.04 -29.90
CA VAL A 385 -1.24 -14.55 -31.22
C VAL A 385 -0.73 -15.72 -32.06
N GLY A 386 -1.15 -15.77 -33.32
CA GLY A 386 -0.70 -16.71 -34.33
C GLY A 386 0.24 -16.06 -35.36
N ASP A 387 0.65 -16.84 -36.36
CA ASP A 387 1.49 -16.35 -37.47
C ASP A 387 0.88 -15.11 -38.18
N PRO A 388 -0.43 -15.03 -38.48
CA PRO A 388 -1.02 -13.85 -39.12
C PRO A 388 -0.89 -12.59 -38.26
N GLY A 389 -1.18 -12.68 -36.96
CA GLY A 389 -1.05 -11.56 -36.03
C GLY A 389 0.40 -11.12 -35.85
N ALA A 390 1.34 -12.07 -35.76
CA ALA A 390 2.77 -11.79 -35.70
C ALA A 390 3.26 -11.05 -36.96
N GLN A 391 2.82 -11.46 -38.15
CA GLN A 391 3.15 -10.80 -39.41
C GLN A 391 2.58 -9.38 -39.52
N ALA A 392 1.34 -9.18 -39.06
CA ALA A 392 0.71 -7.86 -39.01
C ALA A 392 1.48 -6.91 -38.09
N LEU A 393 1.86 -7.37 -36.89
CA LEU A 393 2.70 -6.63 -35.95
C LEU A 393 4.07 -6.32 -36.56
N ALA A 394 4.77 -7.31 -37.13
CA ALA A 394 6.09 -7.11 -37.73
C ALA A 394 6.07 -6.04 -38.83
N SER A 395 5.04 -6.07 -39.69
CA SER A 395 4.84 -5.10 -40.76
C SER A 395 4.67 -3.67 -40.22
N ALA A 396 3.80 -3.48 -39.22
CA ALA A 396 3.58 -2.16 -38.62
C ALA A 396 4.81 -1.66 -37.84
N LEU A 397 5.42 -2.52 -37.04
CA LEU A 397 6.58 -2.19 -36.20
C LEU A 397 7.81 -1.80 -37.02
N SER A 398 8.00 -2.41 -38.20
CA SER A 398 9.10 -2.07 -39.11
C SER A 398 9.08 -0.62 -39.61
N ALA A 399 7.90 0.03 -39.58
CA ALA A 399 7.72 1.41 -39.99
C ALA A 399 7.92 2.42 -38.84
N LEU A 400 8.03 1.95 -37.59
CA LEU A 400 8.17 2.80 -36.42
C LEU A 400 9.64 3.16 -36.20
N PRO A 401 10.02 4.45 -36.21
CA PRO A 401 11.42 4.87 -36.20
C PRO A 401 12.13 4.62 -34.87
N ALA A 402 11.38 4.50 -33.77
CA ALA A 402 11.92 4.34 -32.42
C ALA A 402 11.78 2.90 -31.89
N PHE A 403 11.28 1.95 -32.69
CA PHE A 403 10.96 0.62 -32.20
C PHE A 403 12.20 -0.24 -31.99
N GLU A 404 12.33 -0.83 -30.79
CA GLU A 404 13.52 -1.56 -30.36
C GLU A 404 13.21 -2.98 -29.89
N ASN A 405 12.02 -3.23 -29.32
CA ASN A 405 11.77 -4.49 -28.63
C ASN A 405 10.32 -4.98 -28.73
N LEU A 406 10.18 -6.18 -29.30
CA LEU A 406 8.96 -6.98 -29.30
C LEU A 406 9.18 -8.26 -28.49
N THR A 407 8.26 -8.58 -27.57
CA THR A 407 8.20 -9.91 -26.95
C THR A 407 6.89 -10.62 -27.25
N LEU A 408 6.98 -11.84 -27.79
CA LEU A 408 5.85 -12.71 -28.13
C LEU A 408 6.01 -14.11 -27.52
N ARG A 409 6.74 -14.24 -26.41
CA ARG A 409 7.04 -15.56 -25.82
C ARG A 409 5.75 -16.19 -25.32
N ARG A 410 5.65 -17.51 -25.45
CA ARG A 410 4.47 -18.29 -25.01
C ARG A 410 3.18 -17.86 -25.70
N ASN A 411 3.25 -17.52 -26.98
CA ASN A 411 2.10 -17.47 -27.89
C ASN A 411 2.06 -18.79 -28.67
N PRO A 412 1.14 -19.72 -28.38
CA PRO A 412 1.18 -21.07 -28.94
C PRO A 412 0.84 -21.13 -30.43
N GLY A 413 0.23 -20.09 -30.99
CA GLY A 413 -0.11 -20.01 -32.41
C GLY A 413 1.04 -19.59 -33.32
N ILE A 414 2.18 -19.14 -32.76
CA ILE A 414 3.35 -18.71 -33.54
C ILE A 414 4.20 -19.94 -33.86
N THR A 415 4.29 -20.26 -35.15
CA THR A 415 5.11 -21.33 -35.71
C THR A 415 6.41 -20.76 -36.30
N GLU A 416 7.14 -21.56 -37.09
CA GLU A 416 8.32 -21.10 -37.85
C GLU A 416 7.99 -19.98 -38.84
N VAL A 417 6.73 -19.86 -39.27
CA VAL A 417 6.30 -18.82 -40.23
C VAL A 417 6.16 -17.45 -39.58
N GLY A 418 5.84 -17.40 -38.29
CA GLY A 418 5.71 -16.16 -37.53
C GLY A 418 6.96 -15.76 -36.72
N GLN A 419 7.96 -16.64 -36.60
CA GLN A 419 9.27 -16.33 -36.00
C GLN A 419 10.15 -15.52 -36.96
#